data_AF-A0A3D3CW36-F1
#
_entry.id   AF-A0A3D3CW36-F1
#
_cell.length_a   1.000
_cell.length_b   1.000
_cell.length_c   1.000
_cell.angle_alpha   90.00
_cell.angle_beta   90.00
_cell.angle_gamma   90.00
#
_symmetry.space_group_name_H-M   'P 1'
#
loop_
_entity.id
_entity.type
_entity.pdbx_description
1 polymer ?
#
loop_
_entity_poly.entity_id
_entity_poly.type
_entity_poly.pdbx_seq_one_letter_code
_entity_poly.pdbx_strand_id
1 'polypeptide(L)'
;MILKKDNLKFGILLGITGPLLAMVIYYFWNFSRSISFSEYFYVLRTNKPLLTAISSISLLANAILFTIYINGRRDKTARGIFIATLIYGITVLIYKMIR
;
A
#
# COMPACT_ATOMS: atom_id res chain seq x y z
N MET A 1 13.46 17.88 7.82
CA MET A 1 13.65 18.07 6.36
C MET A 1 13.69 16.75 5.58
N ILE A 2 12.74 15.82 5.78
CA ILE A 2 12.66 14.57 4.99
C ILE A 2 11.86 14.77 3.69
N LEU A 3 10.96 15.75 3.67
CA LEU A 3 10.11 16.12 2.53
C LEU A 3 10.85 16.87 1.39
N LYS A 4 12.16 17.07 1.45
CA LYS A 4 12.91 17.84 0.43
C LYS A 4 13.74 16.97 -0.53
N LYS A 5 13.79 15.65 -0.31
CA LYS A 5 14.55 14.71 -1.14
C LYS A 5 13.71 14.24 -2.32
N ASP A 6 13.92 14.84 -3.48
CA ASP A 6 13.38 14.34 -4.73
C ASP A 6 14.25 13.17 -5.24
N ASN A 7 14.02 11.99 -4.66
CA ASN A 7 14.82 10.80 -4.93
C ASN A 7 13.91 9.63 -5.31
N LEU A 8 14.20 9.00 -6.45
CA LEU A 8 13.45 7.85 -6.94
C LEU A 8 13.47 6.67 -5.94
N LYS A 9 14.63 6.41 -5.30
CA LYS A 9 14.75 5.39 -4.24
C LYS A 9 13.83 5.67 -3.06
N PHE A 10 13.67 6.94 -2.68
CA PHE A 10 12.78 7.34 -1.60
C PHE A 10 11.30 7.15 -1.99
N GLY A 11 10.97 7.49 -3.24
CA GLY A 11 9.65 7.22 -3.81
C GLY A 11 9.28 5.73 -3.83
N ILE A 12 10.21 4.87 -4.23
CA ILE A 12 10.01 3.41 -4.22
C ILE A 12 9.78 2.92 -2.79
N LEU A 13 10.61 3.36 -1.83
CA LEU A 13 10.44 2.99 -0.43
C LEU A 13 9.08 3.44 0.12
N LEU A 14 8.64 4.65 -0.22
CA LEU A 14 7.32 5.15 0.13
C LEU A 14 6.19 4.36 -0.53
N GLY A 15 6.34 3.97 -1.80
CA GLY A 15 5.34 3.17 -2.50
C GLY A 15 5.22 1.72 -2.01
N ILE A 16 6.25 1.18 -1.35
CA ILE A 16 6.18 -0.13 -0.68
C ILE A 16 5.64 0.00 0.75
N THR A 17 6.03 1.06 1.46
CA THR A 17 5.61 1.29 2.85
C THR A 17 4.18 1.81 2.96
N GLY A 18 3.67 2.53 1.95
CA GLY A 18 2.29 3.03 1.90
C GLY A 18 1.22 1.94 2.03
N PRO A 19 1.25 0.86 1.22
CA PRO A 19 0.36 -0.30 1.33
C PRO A 19 0.43 -0.97 2.70
N LEU A 20 1.65 -1.18 3.20
CA LEU A 20 1.88 -1.79 4.51
C LEU A 20 1.29 -0.93 5.63
N LEU A 21 1.51 0.38 5.59
CA LEU A 21 0.92 1.33 6.54
C LEU A 21 -0.62 1.31 6.47
N ALA A 22 -1.19 1.32 5.27
CA ALA A 22 -2.65 1.27 5.08
C ALA A 22 -3.26 0.00 5.68
N MET A 23 -2.63 -1.16 5.47
CA MET A 23 -3.04 -2.44 6.06
C MET A 23 -2.95 -2.41 7.60
N VAL A 24 -1.85 -1.89 8.15
CA VAL A 24 -1.64 -1.78 9.60
C VAL A 24 -2.67 -0.82 10.23
N ILE A 25 -2.91 0.33 9.61
CA ILE A 25 -3.93 1.29 10.07
C ILE A 25 -5.32 0.64 10.06
N TYR A 26 -5.64 -0.11 9.01
CA TYR A 26 -6.93 -0.82 8.91
C TYR A 26 -7.10 -1.88 10.01
N TYR A 27 -6.05 -2.63 10.34
CA TYR A 27 -6.04 -3.55 11.49
C TYR A 27 -6.31 -2.79 12.79
N PHE A 28 -5.59 -1.68 13.05
CA PHE A 28 -5.77 -0.93 14.28
C PHE A 28 -7.17 -0.35 14.43
N TRP A 29 -7.78 0.06 13.33
CA TRP A 29 -9.13 0.62 13.34
C TRP A 29 -10.21 -0.45 13.57
N ASN A 30 -10.15 -1.57 12.84
CA ASN A 30 -11.27 -2.53 12.78
C ASN A 30 -11.08 -3.78 13.64
N PHE A 31 -9.84 -4.22 13.86
CA PHE A 31 -9.54 -5.56 14.38
C PHE A 31 -8.74 -5.57 15.68
N SER A 32 -8.11 -4.45 16.06
CA SER A 32 -7.25 -4.35 17.26
C SER A 32 -7.91 -4.77 18.57
N ARG A 33 -9.24 -4.63 18.67
CA ARG A 33 -10.02 -5.02 19.85
C ARG A 33 -10.52 -6.46 19.81
N SER A 34 -10.48 -7.12 18.65
CA SER A 34 -11.16 -8.40 18.42
C SER A 34 -10.21 -9.55 18.22
N ILE A 35 -9.09 -9.34 17.51
CA ILE A 35 -8.16 -10.40 17.13
C ILE A 35 -6.72 -9.93 17.25
N SER A 36 -5.82 -10.86 17.51
CA SER A 36 -4.38 -10.61 17.51
C SER A 36 -3.85 -10.34 16.09
N PHE A 37 -2.68 -9.73 15.98
CA PHE A 37 -2.05 -9.44 14.68
C PHE A 37 -1.74 -10.71 13.88
N SER A 38 -1.43 -11.82 14.57
CA SER A 38 -1.22 -13.13 13.94
C SER A 38 -2.51 -13.68 13.34
N GLU A 39 -3.62 -13.63 14.09
CA GLU A 39 -4.93 -14.05 13.61
C GLU A 39 -5.42 -13.18 12.45
N TYR A 40 -5.12 -11.88 12.47
CA TYR A 40 -5.45 -10.99 11.35
C TYR A 40 -4.85 -11.48 10.02
N PHE A 41 -3.59 -11.94 10.01
CA PHE A 41 -3.00 -12.54 8.80
C PHE A 41 -3.67 -13.85 8.39
N TYR A 42 -4.09 -14.67 9.36
CA TYR A 42 -4.83 -15.90 9.06
C TYR A 42 -6.20 -15.58 8.44
N VAL A 43 -6.93 -14.62 9.02
CA VAL A 43 -8.22 -14.14 8.51
C VAL A 43 -8.06 -13.51 7.13
N LEU A 44 -7.00 -12.73 6.88
CA LEU A 44 -6.69 -12.18 5.55
C LEU A 44 -6.52 -13.26 4.49
N ARG A 45 -5.79 -14.34 4.79
CA ARG A 45 -5.53 -15.41 3.81
C ARG A 45 -6.75 -16.27 3.55
N THR A 46 -7.60 -16.43 4.57
CA THR A 46 -8.78 -17.29 4.52
C THR A 46 -9.99 -16.58 3.91
N ASN A 47 -10.12 -15.26 4.15
CA ASN A 47 -11.24 -14.45 3.65
C ASN A 47 -10.87 -13.68 2.38
N LYS A 48 -11.17 -14.28 1.22
CA LYS A 48 -10.96 -13.66 -0.11
C LYS A 48 -11.56 -12.25 -0.25
N PRO A 49 -12.79 -11.96 0.26
CA PRO A 49 -13.37 -10.62 0.15
C PRO A 49 -12.58 -9.58 0.94
N LEU A 50 -12.13 -9.95 2.14
CA LEU A 50 -11.34 -9.08 3.01
C LEU A 50 -9.97 -8.77 2.39
N LEU A 51 -9.30 -9.78 1.85
CA LEU A 51 -8.03 -9.61 1.13
C LEU A 51 -8.17 -8.63 -0.04
N THR A 52 -9.25 -8.75 -0.80
CA THR A 52 -9.53 -7.87 -1.96
C THR A 52 -9.80 -6.44 -1.48
N ALA A 53 -10.61 -6.26 -0.43
CA ALA A 53 -10.90 -4.95 0.14
C ALA A 53 -9.63 -4.24 0.65
N ILE A 54 -8.79 -4.95 1.42
CA ILE A 54 -7.53 -4.42 1.95
C ILE A 54 -6.56 -4.08 0.82
N SER A 55 -6.48 -4.92 -0.22
CA SER A 55 -5.65 -4.65 -1.39
C SER A 55 -6.09 -3.37 -2.11
N SER A 56 -7.39 -3.15 -2.28
CA SER A 56 -7.95 -1.92 -2.85
C SER A 56 -7.65 -0.69 -2.00
N ILE A 57 -7.82 -0.78 -0.67
CA ILE A 57 -7.50 0.31 0.26
C ILE A 57 -6.00 0.64 0.21
N SER A 58 -5.15 -0.38 0.12
CA SER A 58 -3.70 -0.22 0.03
C SER A 58 -3.27 0.46 -1.27
N LEU A 59 -3.88 0.08 -2.39
CA LEU A 59 -3.68 0.74 -3.69
C LEU A 59 -4.15 2.20 -3.65
N LEU A 60 -5.31 2.47 -3.03
CA LEU A 60 -5.84 3.82 -2.86
C LEU A 60 -4.92 4.70 -2.01
N ALA A 61 -4.39 4.18 -0.90
CA ALA A 61 -3.44 4.89 -0.05
C ALA A 61 -2.17 5.28 -0.83
N ASN A 62 -1.68 4.40 -1.70
CA ASN A 62 -0.57 4.70 -2.60
C ASN A 62 -0.91 5.76 -3.66
N ALA A 63 -2.14 5.73 -4.20
CA ALA A 63 -2.61 6.77 -5.12
C ALA A 63 -2.72 8.14 -4.44
N ILE A 64 -3.15 8.19 -3.18
CA ILE A 64 -3.16 9.41 -2.36
C ILE A 64 -1.73 9.92 -2.14
N LEU A 65 -0.80 9.04 -1.73
CA LEU A 65 0.62 9.40 -1.57
C LEU A 65 1.19 9.93 -2.90
N PHE A 66 0.95 9.23 -4.01
CA PHE A 66 1.36 9.67 -5.33
C PHE A 66 0.83 11.09 -5.65
N THR A 67 -0.45 11.34 -5.39
CA THR A 67 -1.11 12.64 -5.63
C THR A 67 -0.49 13.76 -4.80
N ILE A 68 -0.20 13.50 -3.52
CA ILE A 68 0.45 14.48 -2.63
C ILE A 68 1.85 14.83 -3.15
N TYR A 69 2.63 13.84 -3.58
CA TYR A 69 4.01 14.07 -4.04
C TYR A 69 4.07 14.73 -5.43
N ILE A 70 3.16 14.41 -6.35
CA ILE A 70 3.12 15.03 -7.67
C ILE A 70 2.64 16.48 -7.61
N ASN A 71 1.61 16.78 -6.80
CA ASN A 71 1.18 18.17 -6.56
C ASN A 71 2.25 18.99 -5.84
N GLY A 72 3.10 18.35 -5.04
CA GLY A 72 4.27 18.95 -4.41
C GLY A 72 5.45 19.21 -5.35
N ARG A 73 5.31 19.01 -6.67
CA ARG A 73 6.39 19.10 -7.68
C ARG A 73 7.60 18.22 -7.38
N ARG A 74 7.37 17.02 -6.81
CA ARG A 74 8.42 16.03 -6.49
C ARG A 74 8.35 14.86 -7.45
N ASP A 75 8.62 15.13 -8.72
CA ASP A 75 8.32 14.23 -9.81
C ASP A 75 9.12 12.91 -9.75
N LYS A 76 10.37 12.92 -9.25
CA LYS A 76 11.15 11.66 -9.13
C LYS A 76 10.61 10.78 -8.01
N THR A 77 10.16 11.40 -6.92
CA THR A 77 9.55 10.67 -5.80
C THR A 77 8.19 10.11 -6.19
N ALA A 78 7.34 10.92 -6.84
CA ALA A 78 6.07 10.48 -7.39
C ALA A 78 6.25 9.33 -8.39
N ARG A 79 7.25 9.42 -9.28
CA ARG A 79 7.60 8.34 -10.21
C ARG A 79 8.00 7.05 -9.48
N GLY A 80 8.77 7.15 -8.39
CA GLY A 80 9.11 5.98 -7.56
C GLY A 80 7.89 5.31 -6.91
N ILE A 81 6.97 6.12 -6.36
CA ILE A 81 5.71 5.61 -5.76
C ILE A 81 4.86 4.91 -6.84
N PHE A 82 4.77 5.53 -8.02
CA PHE A 82 4.00 4.98 -9.14
C PHE A 82 4.56 3.64 -9.63
N ILE A 83 5.89 3.54 -9.81
CA ILE A 83 6.55 2.28 -10.20
C ILE A 83 6.27 1.17 -9.18
N ALA A 84 6.43 1.46 -7.88
CA ALA A 84 6.14 0.49 -6.83
C ALA A 84 4.67 0.04 -6.85
N THR A 85 3.75 0.98 -7.08
CA THR A 85 2.31 0.70 -7.18
C THR A 85 1.97 -0.16 -8.39
N LEU A 86 2.60 0.08 -9.55
CA LEU A 86 2.45 -0.76 -10.72
C LEU A 86 2.94 -2.18 -10.47
N ILE A 87 4.12 -2.36 -9.88
CA ILE A 87 4.67 -3.68 -9.55
C ILE A 87 3.72 -4.43 -8.60
N TYR A 88 3.26 -3.75 -7.55
CA TYR A 88 2.31 -4.33 -6.59
C TYR A 88 0.97 -4.69 -7.26
N GLY A 89 0.40 -3.76 -8.04
CA GLY A 89 -0.84 -3.97 -8.78
C GLY A 89 -0.76 -5.16 -9.73
N ILE A 90 0.30 -5.27 -10.52
CA ILE A 90 0.56 -6.41 -11.41
C ILE A 90 0.67 -7.71 -10.60
N THR A 91 1.38 -7.69 -9.47
CA THR A 91 1.54 -8.88 -8.60
C THR A 91 0.19 -9.37 -8.07
N VAL A 92 -0.66 -8.46 -7.60
CA VAL A 92 -2.02 -8.77 -7.13
C VAL A 92 -2.89 -9.31 -8.28
N LEU A 93 -2.76 -8.74 -9.47
CA LEU A 93 -3.53 -9.13 -10.65
C LEU A 93 -3.15 -10.54 -11.12
N ILE A 94 -1.85 -10.84 -11.17
CA ILE A 94 -1.33 -12.18 -11.46
C ILE A 94 -1.81 -13.18 -10.40
N TYR A 95 -1.70 -12.83 -9.11
CA TYR A 95 -2.16 -13.69 -8.03
C TYR A 95 -3.65 -14.01 -8.12
N LYS A 96 -4.47 -13.02 -8.53
CA LYS A 96 -5.91 -13.19 -8.77
C LYS A 96 -6.21 -14.03 -10.03
N MET A 97 -5.36 -14.01 -11.05
CA MET A 97 -5.54 -14.86 -12.25
C MET A 97 -5.17 -16.32 -11.99
N ILE A 98 -4.17 -16.57 -11.15
CA ILE A 98 -3.69 -17.93 -10.84
C ILE A 98 -4.61 -18.67 -9.85
N ARG A 99 -5.40 -17.95 -9.03
CA ARG A 99 -6.17 -18.52 -7.90
C ARG A 99 -7.64 -18.12 -7.91
#